data_AF-A0A954CIQ6-F1
#
_entry.id   AF-A0A954CIQ6-F1
#
_cell.length_a   1.000
_cell.length_b   1.000
_cell.length_c   1.000
_cell.angle_alpha   90.00
_cell.angle_beta   90.00
_cell.angle_gamma   90.00
#
_symmetry.space_group_name_H-M   'P 1'
#
loop_
_entity.id
_entity.type
_entity.pdbx_description
1 polymer ?
#
loop_
_entity_poly.entity_id
_entity_poly.type
_entity_poly.pdbx_seq_one_letter_code
_entity_poly.pdbx_strand_id
1 'polypeptide(L)'
;MSKFISAAYWQDLDIFELHRKLESLMDKAHEALTDMYGPAQCGSFRAGFYDPESNQFIKIPTCSEGVFHNLCEYEQYQEYCDGRCWPVHLAYCEWDIELSEKFGLPVLRMEAVEDWADEYSVDTLPEWCFYIDGLQVGLNSRGDLVAFDYALPV
;
A
#
# COMPACT_ATOMS: atom_id res chain seq x y z
N MET A 1 3.65 9.24 25.93
CA MET A 1 2.52 9.48 25.02
C MET A 1 3.11 9.59 23.63
N SER A 2 2.96 8.52 22.84
CA SER A 2 3.31 8.56 21.43
C SER A 2 2.38 9.54 20.74
N LYS A 3 2.94 10.46 19.94
CA LYS A 3 2.15 11.44 19.19
C LYS A 3 1.78 10.76 17.89
N PHE A 4 0.53 10.33 17.78
CA PHE A 4 -0.05 9.93 16.51
C PHE A 4 0.25 11.01 15.46
N ILE A 5 1.00 10.64 14.43
CA ILE A 5 1.26 11.52 13.29
C ILE A 5 0.11 11.31 12.32
N SER A 6 -0.89 12.20 12.38
CA SER A 6 -2.08 12.12 11.54
C SER A 6 -1.77 12.41 10.06
N ALA A 7 -2.66 12.00 9.15
CA ALA A 7 -2.60 12.42 7.75
C ALA A 7 -2.50 13.95 7.59
N ALA A 8 -3.25 14.70 8.41
CA ALA A 8 -3.20 16.17 8.44
C ALA A 8 -1.82 16.73 8.76
N TYR A 9 -1.04 16.07 9.63
CA TYR A 9 0.34 16.50 9.91
C TYR A 9 1.20 16.51 8.65
N TRP A 10 1.08 15.48 7.81
CA TRP A 10 1.88 15.34 6.60
C TRP A 10 1.45 16.34 5.51
N GLN A 11 0.17 16.69 5.47
CA GLN A 11 -0.39 17.69 4.54
C GLN A 11 0.07 19.11 4.85
N ASP A 12 0.34 19.40 6.13
CA ASP A 12 0.75 20.74 6.60
C ASP A 12 2.24 21.03 6.40
N LEU A 13 3.06 20.02 6.06
CA LEU A 13 4.48 20.21 5.79
C LEU A 13 4.71 20.83 4.41
N ASP A 14 5.62 21.81 4.35
CA ASP A 14 6.12 22.24 3.04
C ASP A 14 6.99 21.15 2.38
N ILE A 15 7.13 21.22 1.06
CA ILE A 15 7.80 20.19 0.28
C ILE A 15 9.28 19.98 0.66
N PHE A 16 9.97 21.03 1.12
CA PHE A 16 11.37 20.94 1.55
C PHE A 16 11.50 20.32 2.94
N GLU A 17 10.61 20.67 3.87
CA GLU A 17 10.57 20.03 5.18
C GLU A 17 10.22 18.54 5.07
N LEU A 18 9.25 18.22 4.21
CA LEU A 18 8.85 16.85 3.89
C LEU A 18 10.02 16.03 3.34
N HIS A 19 10.71 16.57 2.32
CA HIS A 19 11.83 15.89 1.69
C HIS A 19 12.95 15.57 2.68
N ARG A 20 13.38 16.56 3.47
CA ARG A 20 14.45 16.40 4.47
C ARG A 20 14.08 15.36 5.54
N LYS A 21 12.82 15.31 5.96
CA LYS A 21 12.34 14.28 6.90
C LYS A 21 12.43 12.89 6.28
N LEU A 22 11.95 12.72 5.06
CA LEU A 22 11.93 11.43 4.36
C LEU A 22 13.33 10.84 4.19
N GLU A 23 14.29 11.62 3.70
CA GLU A 23 15.68 11.15 3.53
C GLU A 23 16.26 10.55 4.82
N SER A 24 15.93 11.12 5.98
CA SER A 24 16.47 10.65 7.27
C SER A 24 15.78 9.42 7.86
N LEU A 25 14.57 9.10 7.38
CA LEU A 25 13.68 8.09 7.98
C LEU A 25 13.54 6.84 7.10
N MET A 26 13.62 7.01 5.79
CA MET A 26 13.39 5.93 4.82
C MET A 26 14.38 4.78 4.95
N ASP A 27 15.68 5.05 5.04
CA ASP A 27 16.69 3.98 5.07
C ASP A 27 16.46 3.03 6.24
N LYS A 28 16.14 3.59 7.42
CA LYS A 28 15.86 2.81 8.63
C LYS A 28 14.57 2.02 8.52
N ALA A 29 13.53 2.62 7.95
CA ALA A 29 12.25 1.94 7.74
C ALA A 29 12.43 0.79 6.73
N HIS A 30 13.13 1.04 5.63
CA HIS A 30 13.37 0.07 4.57
C HIS A 30 14.19 -1.12 5.07
N GLU A 31 15.29 -0.88 5.78
CA GLU A 31 16.12 -1.94 6.38
C GLU A 31 15.30 -2.78 7.36
N ALA A 32 14.61 -2.13 8.31
CA ALA A 32 13.80 -2.83 9.31
C ALA A 32 12.64 -3.63 8.69
N LEU A 33 11.98 -3.09 7.66
CA LEU A 33 10.89 -3.79 6.96
C LEU A 33 11.42 -4.93 6.09
N THR A 34 12.62 -4.78 5.54
CA THR A 34 13.29 -5.85 4.81
C THR A 34 13.64 -7.02 5.72
N ASP A 35 14.11 -6.73 6.93
CA ASP A 35 14.37 -7.77 7.94
C ASP A 35 13.10 -8.50 8.40
N MET A 36 11.96 -7.79 8.46
CA MET A 36 10.68 -8.34 8.92
C MET A 36 9.92 -9.11 7.83
N TYR A 37 9.89 -8.59 6.61
CA TYR A 37 9.00 -9.07 5.54
C TYR A 37 9.75 -9.56 4.29
N GLY A 38 11.08 -9.47 4.27
CA GLY A 38 11.89 -9.79 3.10
C GLY A 38 12.02 -8.61 2.13
N PRO A 39 12.63 -8.83 0.95
CA PRO A 39 13.00 -7.75 0.04
C PRO A 39 11.79 -6.93 -0.42
N ALA A 40 11.96 -5.61 -0.41
CA ALA A 40 10.92 -4.69 -0.89
C ALA A 40 10.63 -4.88 -2.38
N GLN A 41 9.35 -4.76 -2.73
CA GLN A 41 8.89 -4.51 -4.09
C GLN A 41 8.86 -3.00 -4.32
N CYS A 42 9.87 -2.47 -5.01
CA CYS A 42 10.01 -1.04 -5.21
C CYS A 42 9.25 -0.56 -6.45
N GLY A 43 8.23 0.26 -6.23
CA GLY A 43 7.61 1.09 -7.27
C GLY A 43 8.34 2.42 -7.45
N SER A 44 7.83 3.28 -8.33
CA SER A 44 8.45 4.58 -8.64
C SER A 44 8.49 5.55 -7.45
N PHE A 45 7.53 5.45 -6.53
CA PHE A 45 7.36 6.42 -5.43
C PHE A 45 7.26 5.77 -4.04
N ARG A 46 7.13 4.44 -4.00
CA ARG A 46 6.83 3.69 -2.77
C ARG A 46 7.53 2.34 -2.81
N ALA A 47 7.86 1.85 -1.62
CA ALA A 47 8.28 0.48 -1.42
C ALA A 47 7.13 -0.29 -0.77
N GLY A 48 6.78 -1.44 -1.37
CA GLY A 48 5.81 -2.39 -0.85
C GLY A 48 6.50 -3.59 -0.20
N PHE A 49 5.96 -4.06 0.91
CA PHE A 49 6.38 -5.28 1.58
C PHE A 49 5.17 -6.18 1.74
N TYR A 50 5.27 -7.43 1.30
CA TYR A 50 4.18 -8.39 1.41
C TYR A 50 4.40 -9.28 2.65
N ASP A 51 3.40 -9.33 3.52
CA ASP A 51 3.33 -10.26 4.64
C ASP A 51 2.39 -11.42 4.29
N PRO A 52 2.93 -12.59 3.92
CA PRO A 52 2.13 -13.75 3.53
C PRO A 52 1.38 -14.39 4.71
N GLU A 53 1.79 -14.16 5.96
CA GLU A 53 1.10 -14.74 7.12
C GLU A 53 -0.24 -14.03 7.39
N SER A 54 -0.28 -12.72 7.14
CA SER A 54 -1.47 -11.89 7.34
C SER A 54 -2.21 -11.54 6.05
N ASN A 55 -1.66 -11.91 4.88
CA ASN A 55 -2.15 -11.52 3.55
C ASN A 55 -2.24 -9.99 3.39
N GLN A 56 -1.21 -9.27 3.83
CA GLN A 56 -1.20 -7.81 3.85
C GLN A 56 0.01 -7.22 3.15
N PHE A 57 -0.18 -6.03 2.59
CA PHE A 57 0.85 -5.18 2.04
C PHE A 57 1.12 -4.00 2.94
N ILE A 58 2.39 -3.77 3.23
CA ILE A 58 2.88 -2.57 3.89
C ILE A 58 3.48 -1.66 2.83
N LYS A 59 2.93 -0.45 2.65
CA LYS A 59 3.48 0.54 1.72
C LYS A 59 4.11 1.68 2.49
N ILE A 60 5.38 1.95 2.21
CA ILE A 60 6.09 3.13 2.71
C ILE A 60 6.43 4.07 1.56
N PRO A 61 6.41 5.40 1.78
CA PRO A 61 6.87 6.35 0.80
C PRO A 61 8.39 6.26 0.65
N THR A 62 8.88 6.37 -0.59
CA THR A 62 10.31 6.52 -0.91
C THR A 62 10.66 7.93 -1.40
N CYS A 63 9.68 8.82 -1.47
CA CYS A 63 9.87 10.23 -1.80
C CYS A 63 8.64 11.03 -1.35
N SER A 64 8.70 12.36 -1.50
CA SER A 64 7.59 13.25 -1.17
C SER A 64 6.32 12.90 -1.95
N GLU A 65 6.45 12.53 -3.22
CA GLU A 65 5.33 12.08 -4.06
C GLU A 65 4.68 10.80 -3.49
N GLY A 66 5.49 9.84 -3.01
CA GLY A 66 5.00 8.65 -2.33
C GLY A 66 4.17 8.94 -1.08
N VAL A 67 4.51 10.01 -0.34
CA VAL A 67 3.70 10.46 0.80
C VAL A 67 2.32 10.89 0.32
N PHE A 68 2.25 11.72 -0.72
CA PHE A 68 0.98 12.14 -1.29
C PHE A 68 0.16 10.96 -1.81
N HIS A 69 0.78 9.98 -2.48
CA HIS A 69 0.09 8.77 -2.92
C HIS A 69 -0.51 7.97 -1.76
N ASN A 70 0.24 7.77 -0.67
CA ASN A 70 -0.28 7.09 0.52
C ASN A 70 -1.44 7.87 1.16
N LEU A 71 -1.33 9.20 1.24
CA LEU A 71 -2.41 10.04 1.76
C LEU A 71 -3.66 9.95 0.88
N CYS A 72 -3.51 10.06 -0.44
CA CYS A 72 -4.63 9.99 -1.39
C CYS A 72 -5.31 8.63 -1.38
N GLU A 73 -4.57 7.52 -1.35
CA GLU A 73 -5.17 6.18 -1.26
C GLU A 73 -5.98 6.00 0.02
N TYR A 74 -5.45 6.47 1.16
CA TYR A 74 -6.19 6.43 2.41
C TYR A 74 -7.44 7.30 2.38
N GLU A 75 -7.34 8.54 1.87
CA GLU A 75 -8.48 9.45 1.76
C GLU A 75 -9.56 8.91 0.83
N GLN A 76 -9.17 8.37 -0.32
CA GLN A 76 -10.09 7.71 -1.26
C GLN A 76 -10.75 6.51 -0.60
N TYR A 77 -10.01 5.68 0.15
CA TYR A 77 -10.61 4.60 0.90
C TYR A 77 -11.62 5.12 1.93
N GLN A 78 -11.30 6.16 2.72
CA GLN A 78 -12.23 6.73 3.70
C GLN A 78 -13.47 7.38 3.03
N GLU A 79 -13.31 8.01 1.87
CA GLU A 79 -14.41 8.70 1.16
C GLU A 79 -15.34 7.72 0.45
N TYR A 80 -14.78 6.69 -0.20
CA TYR A 80 -15.54 5.80 -1.08
C TYR A 80 -15.88 4.45 -0.44
N CYS A 81 -15.24 4.06 0.67
CA CYS A 81 -15.46 2.76 1.31
C CYS A 81 -16.10 2.90 2.69
N ASP A 82 -17.41 3.16 2.73
CA ASP A 82 -18.25 3.00 3.93
C ASP A 82 -18.61 1.51 4.18
N GLY A 83 -17.63 0.61 3.94
CA GLY A 83 -17.76 -0.84 4.07
C GLY A 83 -18.16 -1.63 2.80
N ARG A 84 -18.17 -1.02 1.61
CA ARG A 84 -18.38 -1.73 0.32
C ARG A 84 -17.58 -1.09 -0.81
N CYS A 85 -16.47 -1.74 -1.21
CA CYS A 85 -15.66 -1.33 -2.34
C CYS A 85 -16.38 -1.68 -3.66
N TRP A 86 -17.18 -0.76 -4.20
CA TRP A 86 -17.66 -0.80 -5.58
C TRP A 86 -18.10 0.61 -6.01
N PRO A 87 -17.69 1.16 -7.17
CA PRO A 87 -16.99 0.53 -8.30
C PRO A 87 -15.47 0.68 -8.30
N VAL A 88 -14.89 1.23 -7.23
CA VAL A 88 -13.43 1.28 -7.07
C VAL A 88 -13.06 0.11 -6.16
N HIS A 89 -12.42 -0.91 -6.73
CA HIS A 89 -11.93 -2.09 -6.02
C HIS A 89 -10.70 -1.73 -5.16
N LEU A 90 -10.89 -0.80 -4.23
CA LEU A 90 -9.85 -0.43 -3.27
C LEU A 90 -9.76 -1.55 -2.24
N ALA A 91 -8.56 -2.06 -2.01
CA ALA A 91 -8.28 -2.89 -0.84
C ALA A 91 -8.68 -2.19 0.45
N TYR A 92 -9.02 -2.97 1.49
CA TYR A 92 -9.02 -2.44 2.85
C TYR A 92 -7.68 -1.72 3.06
N CYS A 93 -7.74 -0.44 3.40
CA CYS A 93 -6.57 0.43 3.53
C CYS A 93 -6.66 1.19 4.84
N GLU A 94 -5.67 1.01 5.70
CA GLU A 94 -5.59 1.74 6.96
C GLU A 94 -4.20 2.34 7.17
N TRP A 95 -4.16 3.39 7.99
CA TRP A 95 -2.90 3.84 8.55
C TRP A 95 -2.40 2.81 9.54
N ASP A 96 -1.22 2.27 9.28
CA ASP A 96 -0.51 1.48 10.28
C ASP A 96 0.03 2.41 11.35
N ILE A 97 -0.74 2.60 12.42
CA ILE A 97 -0.40 3.52 13.51
C ILE A 97 0.93 3.14 14.14
N GLU A 98 1.17 1.85 14.37
CA GLU A 98 2.35 1.37 15.07
C GLU A 98 3.62 1.61 14.24
N LEU A 99 3.63 1.20 12.98
CA LEU A 99 4.76 1.41 12.09
C LEU A 99 4.94 2.90 11.75
N SER A 100 3.85 3.64 11.61
CA SER A 100 3.92 5.08 11.34
C SER A 100 4.57 5.85 12.48
N GLU A 101 4.25 5.50 13.74
CA GLU A 101 4.90 6.09 14.90
C GLU A 101 6.34 5.60 15.06
N LYS A 102 6.60 4.31 14.84
CA LYS A 102 7.93 3.70 14.94
C LYS A 102 8.93 4.34 13.98
N PHE A 103 8.51 4.56 12.74
CA PHE A 103 9.39 5.09 11.69
C PHE A 103 9.22 6.58 11.45
N GLY A 104 8.19 7.20 12.03
CA GLY A 104 7.86 8.59 11.76
C GLY A 104 7.49 8.82 10.29
N LEU A 105 6.88 7.83 9.62
CA LEU A 105 6.48 7.86 8.21
C LEU A 105 4.98 7.60 8.08
N PRO A 106 4.30 8.08 7.02
CA PRO A 106 2.94 7.67 6.72
C PRO A 106 2.97 6.25 6.11
N VAL A 107 2.80 5.23 6.95
CA VAL A 107 2.81 3.82 6.55
C VAL A 107 1.38 3.35 6.32
N LEU A 108 1.09 2.85 5.12
CA LEU A 108 -0.18 2.19 4.83
C LEU A 108 -0.05 0.68 5.05
N ARG A 109 -1.09 0.12 5.65
CA ARG A 109 -1.35 -1.32 5.67
C ARG A 109 -2.58 -1.59 4.82
N MET A 110 -2.43 -2.50 3.87
CA MET A 110 -3.47 -2.83 2.90
C MET A 110 -3.69 -4.33 2.89
N GLU A 111 -4.94 -4.77 2.76
CA GLU A 111 -5.25 -6.17 2.48
C GLU A 111 -4.88 -6.49 1.02
N ALA A 112 -4.28 -7.65 0.76
CA ALA A 112 -4.16 -8.13 -0.61
C ALA A 112 -5.58 -8.48 -1.12
N VAL A 113 -6.06 -7.77 -2.14
CA VAL A 113 -7.38 -8.06 -2.72
C VAL A 113 -7.22 -9.11 -3.78
N GLU A 114 -7.74 -10.27 -3.44
CA GLU A 114 -7.42 -11.52 -4.07
C GLU A 114 -8.73 -12.29 -4.26
N ASP A 115 -9.39 -12.08 -5.40
CA ASP A 115 -10.60 -12.84 -5.75
C ASP A 115 -10.20 -13.98 -6.68
N TRP A 116 -9.73 -15.05 -6.05
CA TRP A 116 -9.26 -16.26 -6.73
C TRP A 116 -10.44 -17.18 -7.03
N ALA A 117 -10.49 -17.73 -8.25
CA ALA A 117 -11.05 -19.08 -8.36
C ALA A 117 -10.09 -20.06 -7.71
N ASP A 118 -10.62 -21.14 -7.14
CA ASP A 118 -9.88 -22.24 -6.47
C ASP A 118 -8.67 -22.81 -7.27
N GLU A 119 -8.52 -22.46 -8.56
CA GLU A 119 -7.48 -22.93 -9.46
C GLU A 119 -6.14 -22.19 -9.37
N TYR A 120 -6.09 -21.02 -8.72
CA TYR A 120 -4.88 -20.21 -8.62
C TYR A 120 -4.45 -20.08 -7.15
N SER A 121 -3.18 -20.38 -6.88
CA SER A 121 -2.49 -20.05 -5.62
C SER A 121 -1.42 -18.98 -5.84
N VAL A 122 -1.00 -18.29 -4.77
CA VAL A 122 0.15 -17.35 -4.78
C VAL A 122 1.37 -17.96 -5.48
N ASP A 123 1.67 -19.23 -5.23
CA ASP A 123 2.81 -19.93 -5.85
C ASP A 123 2.66 -20.17 -7.37
N THR A 124 1.45 -20.03 -7.90
CA THR A 124 1.10 -20.30 -9.31
C THR A 124 0.67 -19.06 -10.07
N LEU A 125 0.71 -17.88 -9.42
CA LEU A 125 0.40 -16.63 -10.09
C LEU A 125 1.35 -16.36 -11.24
N PRO A 126 0.83 -15.83 -12.36
CA PRO A 126 1.69 -15.20 -13.35
C PRO A 126 2.56 -14.12 -12.72
N GLU A 127 3.83 -14.06 -13.13
CA GLU A 127 4.81 -13.10 -12.60
C GLU A 127 4.31 -11.65 -12.67
N TRP A 128 3.52 -11.30 -13.68
CA TRP A 128 3.00 -9.94 -13.85
C TRP A 128 2.09 -9.50 -12.71
N CYS A 129 1.39 -10.42 -12.03
CA CYS A 129 0.50 -10.09 -10.92
C CYS A 129 1.28 -9.46 -9.76
N PHE A 130 2.52 -9.91 -9.51
CA PHE A 130 3.42 -9.36 -8.50
C PHE A 130 3.96 -7.97 -8.84
N TYR A 131 3.67 -7.45 -10.04
CA TYR A 131 3.94 -6.06 -10.40
C TYR A 131 2.71 -5.16 -10.26
N ILE A 132 1.54 -5.73 -9.92
CA ILE A 132 0.33 -4.97 -9.61
C ILE A 132 0.37 -4.56 -8.15
N ASP A 133 0.09 -3.29 -7.90
CA ASP A 133 0.21 -2.73 -6.56
C ASP A 133 -0.74 -3.46 -5.60
N GLY A 134 -0.17 -4.02 -4.53
CA GLY A 134 -0.90 -4.76 -3.51
C GLY A 134 -1.57 -6.06 -3.97
N LEU A 135 -1.08 -6.71 -5.05
CA LEU A 135 -1.69 -7.90 -5.65
C LEU A 135 -3.19 -7.73 -5.88
N GLN A 136 -3.63 -6.51 -6.21
CA GLN A 136 -5.04 -6.22 -6.50
C GLN A 136 -5.44 -6.84 -7.83
N VAL A 137 -5.62 -8.16 -7.84
CA VAL A 137 -5.93 -8.98 -8.99
C VAL A 137 -7.05 -9.96 -8.68
N GLY A 138 -7.74 -10.41 -9.71
CA GLY A 138 -8.75 -11.47 -9.59
C GLY A 138 -9.46 -11.72 -10.90
N LEU A 139 -10.48 -12.55 -10.89
CA LEU A 139 -11.16 -12.96 -12.11
C LEU A 139 -12.27 -11.99 -12.52
N ASN A 140 -12.30 -11.64 -13.80
CA ASN A 140 -13.44 -10.94 -14.38
C ASN A 140 -14.62 -11.90 -14.67
N SER A 141 -15.75 -11.38 -15.16
CA SER A 141 -16.95 -12.19 -15.47
C SER A 141 -16.77 -13.25 -16.56
N ARG A 142 -15.63 -13.24 -17.28
CA ARG A 142 -15.26 -14.25 -18.27
C ARG A 142 -14.29 -15.30 -17.72
N GLY A 143 -13.86 -15.15 -16.47
CA GLY A 143 -12.85 -15.99 -15.83
C GLY A 143 -11.41 -15.59 -16.20
N ASP A 144 -11.18 -14.42 -16.81
CA ASP A 144 -9.80 -13.96 -17.07
C ASP A 144 -9.23 -13.30 -15.81
N LEU A 145 -8.00 -13.64 -15.45
CA LEU A 145 -7.24 -12.94 -14.41
C LEU A 145 -6.89 -11.52 -14.87
N VAL A 146 -7.31 -10.50 -14.11
CA VAL A 146 -7.13 -9.08 -14.41
C VAL A 146 -6.63 -8.31 -13.20
N ALA A 147 -6.00 -7.15 -13.44
CA ALA A 147 -5.65 -6.17 -12.40
C ALA A 147 -6.81 -5.22 -12.12
N PHE A 148 -7.09 -4.96 -10.85
CA PHE A 148 -8.14 -4.06 -10.39
C PHE A 148 -7.67 -2.64 -10.11
N ASP A 149 -6.36 -2.44 -9.92
CA ASP A 149 -5.71 -1.12 -9.80
C ASP A 149 -5.93 -0.22 -11.05
N TYR A 150 -6.37 -0.81 -12.18
CA TYR A 150 -6.62 -0.10 -13.45
C TYR A 150 -7.92 -0.51 -14.16
N ALA A 151 -8.83 -1.21 -13.50
CA ALA A 151 -10.07 -1.64 -14.15
C ALA A 151 -11.04 -0.47 -14.31
N LEU A 152 -10.89 0.31 -15.38
CA LEU A 152 -12.01 1.07 -15.92
C LEU A 152 -13.12 0.08 -16.31
N PRO A 153 -14.40 0.41 -16.08
CA PRO A 153 -15.51 -0.45 -16.45
C PRO A 153 -15.48 -0.68 -17.97
N VAL A 154 -15.54 -1.95 -18.36
CA VAL A 154 -15.86 -2.38 -19.74
C VAL A 154 -17.36 -2.34 -19.93
#